data_AF-A0A7H1B784-F1
#
_entry.id   AF-A0A7H1B784-F1
#
_cell.length_a   1.000
_cell.length_b   1.000
_cell.length_c   1.000
_cell.angle_alpha   90.00
_cell.angle_beta   90.00
_cell.angle_gamma   90.00
#
_symmetry.space_group_name_H-M   'P 1'
#
loop_
_entity.id
_entity.type
_entity.pdbx_description
1 polymer ?
#
loop_
_entity_poly.entity_id
_entity_poly.type
_entity_poly.pdbx_seq_one_letter_code
_entity_poly.pdbx_strand_id
1 'polypeptide(L)'
;MKSGLGRTLAGVGALVALTATAGCGGGADDGGKTADKPSAKASATAEPGPKPLGEAQLKKAALAQGDVKGYRITPASEDEIPDVSVPADPASCQAIADLFFVGTEPDAEARVARSVISTEQTDATLLKVGLLAHEEANAKKILAEVREESEKCHAYEHTDYQYKDVKPGETPKLGDEAVAFTLRGDIDGDKMTFGYTVVRSGSTLVVFQALNALGGAEAEVPDEVVKAQMDKLEKQA
;
A
#
# COMPACT_ATOMS: atom_id res chain seq x y z
N MET A 1 -26.41 -38.31 -2.72
CA MET A 1 -26.18 -38.79 -4.10
C MET A 1 -24.76 -38.34 -4.49
N LYS A 2 -23.70 -38.99 -4.00
CA LYS A 2 -22.85 -39.99 -4.67
C LYS A 2 -22.60 -39.80 -6.18
N SER A 3 -21.33 -39.48 -6.47
CA SER A 3 -20.50 -39.90 -7.62
C SER A 3 -20.68 -39.15 -8.95
N GLY A 4 -19.64 -38.84 -9.74
CA GLY A 4 -18.22 -39.22 -9.66
C GLY A 4 -17.41 -38.70 -10.86
N LEU A 5 -16.09 -38.82 -10.71
CA LEU A 5 -14.98 -38.45 -11.60
C LEU A 5 -15.05 -38.99 -13.04
N GLY A 6 -14.41 -38.26 -13.96
CA GLY A 6 -13.85 -38.80 -15.21
C GLY A 6 -12.54 -38.11 -15.59
N ARG A 7 -11.39 -38.66 -15.15
CA ARG A 7 -10.04 -38.37 -15.66
C ARG A 7 -9.77 -39.32 -16.83
N THR A 8 -9.15 -38.84 -17.90
CA THR A 8 -8.58 -39.71 -18.95
C THR A 8 -7.12 -39.32 -19.16
N LEU A 9 -6.22 -40.25 -18.82
CA LEU A 9 -4.81 -40.29 -19.19
C LEU A 9 -4.67 -41.36 -20.28
N ALA A 10 -3.98 -41.05 -21.36
CA ALA A 10 -3.41 -42.03 -22.28
C ALA A 10 -1.97 -41.59 -22.57
N GLY A 11 -1.02 -42.43 -22.19
CA GLY A 11 0.40 -42.23 -22.43
C GLY A 11 0.95 -43.20 -23.46
N VAL A 12 2.10 -42.86 -24.03
CA VAL A 12 3.16 -43.68 -24.67
C VAL A 12 4.36 -42.72 -24.72
N GLY A 13 5.60 -42.96 -24.30
CA GLY A 13 6.39 -44.17 -24.11
C GLY A 13 7.52 -44.21 -25.14
N ALA A 14 8.74 -43.76 -24.82
CA ALA A 14 10.03 -44.29 -25.34
C ALA A 14 11.25 -43.48 -24.85
N LEU A 15 12.22 -44.19 -24.27
CA LEU A 15 13.61 -43.78 -24.04
C LEU A 15 14.40 -43.77 -25.35
N VAL A 16 15.36 -42.85 -25.56
CA VAL A 16 16.68 -43.12 -26.18
C VAL A 16 17.73 -42.10 -25.66
N ALA A 17 18.95 -42.61 -25.52
CA ALA A 17 20.16 -42.10 -24.88
C ALA A 17 20.98 -41.03 -25.63
N LEU A 18 21.85 -40.37 -24.84
CA LEU A 18 23.18 -39.78 -25.10
C LEU A 18 23.63 -39.45 -26.54
N THR A 19 24.20 -38.25 -26.71
CA THR A 19 25.61 -38.04 -27.14
C THR A 19 26.01 -36.57 -27.05
N ALA A 20 27.19 -36.31 -26.51
CA ALA A 20 27.91 -35.06 -26.61
C ALA A 20 28.83 -35.11 -27.84
N THR A 21 28.96 -34.02 -28.59
CA THR A 21 30.20 -33.66 -29.31
C THR A 21 30.16 -32.20 -29.76
N ALA A 22 31.31 -31.54 -29.62
CA ALA A 22 31.62 -30.17 -29.97
C ALA A 22 31.55 -29.88 -31.48
N GLY A 23 31.43 -28.59 -31.83
CA GLY A 23 31.57 -28.10 -33.19
C GLY A 23 31.81 -26.60 -33.24
N CYS A 24 33.05 -26.18 -32.99
CA CYS A 24 33.59 -24.91 -33.47
C CYS A 24 33.83 -25.04 -34.98
N GLY A 25 33.38 -24.09 -35.78
CA GLY A 25 33.60 -24.09 -37.23
C GLY A 25 33.13 -22.77 -37.84
N GLY A 26 34.05 -21.82 -37.92
CA GLY A 26 33.87 -20.60 -38.70
C GLY A 26 33.94 -20.86 -40.21
N GLY A 27 33.30 -19.98 -40.96
CA GLY A 27 33.38 -19.91 -42.41
C GLY A 27 32.71 -18.63 -42.88
N ALA A 28 33.52 -17.66 -43.26
CA ALA A 28 33.12 -16.37 -43.82
C ALA A 28 32.58 -16.52 -45.26
N ASP A 29 31.65 -15.66 -45.66
CA ASP A 29 31.79 -14.89 -46.90
C ASP A 29 30.89 -13.64 -46.88
N ASP A 30 31.36 -12.64 -47.60
CA ASP A 30 31.14 -11.21 -47.46
C ASP A 30 29.95 -10.71 -48.31
N GLY A 31 29.29 -9.63 -47.90
CA GLY A 31 28.43 -8.88 -48.84
C GLY A 31 27.30 -8.06 -48.22
N GLY A 32 27.54 -6.78 -47.96
CA GLY A 32 26.47 -5.77 -47.93
C GLY A 32 26.61 -4.68 -46.88
N LYS A 33 26.86 -3.45 -47.33
CA LYS A 33 27.17 -2.27 -46.52
C LYS A 33 25.96 -1.62 -45.82
N THR A 34 26.32 -0.90 -44.74
CA THR A 34 25.72 0.31 -44.12
C THR A 34 24.39 0.20 -43.36
N ALA A 35 24.46 0.36 -42.03
CA ALA A 35 24.01 1.57 -41.32
C ALA A 35 24.37 1.49 -39.82
N ASP A 36 25.23 2.40 -39.36
CA ASP A 36 25.48 2.67 -37.94
C ASP A 36 24.16 2.97 -37.20
N LYS A 37 23.87 2.20 -36.15
CA LYS A 37 22.83 2.53 -35.17
C LYS A 37 23.50 2.62 -33.80
N PRO A 38 23.29 3.71 -33.03
CA PRO A 38 24.02 3.96 -31.80
C PRO A 38 23.73 2.87 -30.78
N SER A 39 24.77 2.36 -30.12
CA SER A 39 24.64 1.57 -28.90
C SER A 39 23.71 2.30 -27.94
N ALA A 40 22.55 1.71 -27.69
CA ALA A 40 21.70 2.13 -26.58
C ALA A 40 22.56 2.03 -25.33
N LYS A 41 22.79 3.18 -24.69
CA LYS A 41 23.32 3.26 -23.33
C LYS A 41 22.59 2.22 -22.50
N ALA A 42 23.34 1.33 -21.89
CA ALA A 42 22.87 0.51 -20.79
C ALA A 42 22.12 1.44 -19.84
N SER A 43 20.82 1.20 -19.66
CA SER A 43 20.07 1.79 -18.56
C SER A 43 20.86 1.47 -17.31
N ALA A 44 21.33 2.50 -16.62
CA ALA A 44 21.90 2.35 -15.31
C ALA A 44 20.88 1.62 -14.46
N THR A 45 21.18 0.38 -14.10
CA THR A 45 20.44 -0.36 -13.09
C THR A 45 20.50 0.51 -11.84
N ALA A 46 19.36 1.07 -11.44
CA ALA A 46 19.26 1.76 -10.17
C ALA A 46 19.75 0.79 -9.09
N GLU A 47 20.66 1.25 -8.24
CA GLU A 47 21.09 0.45 -7.09
C GLU A 47 19.84 0.08 -6.28
N PRO A 48 19.72 -1.20 -5.84
CA PRO A 48 18.61 -1.59 -5.00
C PRO A 48 18.63 -0.70 -3.75
N GLY A 49 17.50 -0.04 -3.48
CA GLY A 49 17.33 0.75 -2.28
C GLY A 49 17.53 -0.09 -1.01
N PRO A 50 17.60 0.56 0.17
CA PRO A 50 17.64 -0.16 1.43
C PRO A 50 16.47 -1.14 1.52
N LYS A 51 16.73 -2.35 2.02
CA LYS A 51 15.72 -3.39 2.17
C LYS A 51 14.53 -2.86 2.99
N PRO A 52 13.28 -3.17 2.60
CA PRO A 52 12.10 -2.79 3.37
C PRO A 52 12.19 -3.26 4.83
N LEU A 53 11.64 -2.46 5.74
CA LEU A 53 11.62 -2.80 7.17
C LEU A 53 10.84 -4.10 7.40
N GLY A 54 11.39 -5.00 8.21
CA GLY A 54 10.67 -6.18 8.66
C GLY A 54 9.65 -5.87 9.75
N GLU A 55 8.73 -6.80 10.01
CA GLU A 55 7.64 -6.64 10.99
C GLU A 55 8.13 -6.23 12.39
N ALA A 56 9.25 -6.78 12.87
CA ALA A 56 9.82 -6.41 14.17
C ALA A 56 10.32 -4.96 14.21
N GLN A 57 10.90 -4.47 13.10
CA GLN A 57 11.33 -3.09 12.97
C GLN A 57 10.11 -2.15 12.89
N LEU A 58 9.08 -2.53 12.15
CA LEU A 58 7.82 -1.78 12.12
C LEU A 58 7.13 -1.73 13.49
N LYS A 59 7.10 -2.83 14.25
CA LYS A 59 6.54 -2.83 15.63
C LYS A 59 7.28 -1.87 16.55
N LYS A 60 8.60 -1.73 16.37
CA LYS A 60 9.43 -0.78 17.11
C LYS A 60 9.22 0.66 16.61
N ALA A 61 8.98 0.86 15.31
CA ALA A 61 8.69 2.16 14.71
C ALA A 61 7.27 2.66 15.02
N ALA A 62 6.29 1.76 15.18
CA ALA A 62 4.90 2.12 15.45
C ALA A 62 4.74 2.76 16.82
N LEU A 63 3.84 3.74 16.93
CA LEU A 63 3.45 4.34 18.20
C LEU A 63 3.09 3.27 19.25
N ALA A 64 3.43 3.56 20.49
CA ALA A 64 3.18 2.73 21.67
C ALA A 64 2.56 3.59 22.78
N GLN A 65 1.96 2.93 23.78
CA GLN A 65 1.38 3.63 24.91
C GLN A 65 2.41 4.53 25.60
N GLY A 66 2.05 5.81 25.77
CA GLY A 66 2.91 6.82 26.39
C GLY A 66 3.76 7.64 25.42
N ASP A 67 3.80 7.28 24.12
CA ASP A 67 4.53 8.07 23.11
C ASP A 67 3.87 9.42 22.83
N VAL A 68 2.54 9.49 22.92
CA VAL A 68 1.75 10.71 22.74
C VAL A 68 0.88 10.92 23.98
N LYS A 69 1.04 12.06 24.64
CA LYS A 69 0.22 12.43 25.81
C LYS A 69 -1.23 12.68 25.37
N GLY A 70 -2.20 12.27 26.20
CA GLY A 70 -3.62 12.46 25.90
C GLY A 70 -4.21 11.40 24.97
N TYR A 71 -3.45 10.34 24.67
CA TYR A 71 -3.91 9.22 23.85
C TYR A 71 -3.66 7.87 24.53
N ARG A 72 -4.63 6.97 24.37
CA ARG A 72 -4.47 5.53 24.57
C ARG A 72 -4.08 4.90 23.24
N ILE A 73 -3.03 4.10 23.23
CA ILE A 73 -2.50 3.49 22.01
C ILE A 73 -2.40 1.98 22.20
N THR A 74 -3.06 1.23 21.33
CA THR A 74 -3.10 -0.24 21.35
C THR A 74 -2.81 -0.80 19.96
N PRO A 75 -2.39 -2.07 19.82
CA PRO A 75 -2.48 -2.75 18.53
C PRO A 75 -3.90 -2.63 17.96
N ALA A 76 -4.02 -2.43 16.65
CA ALA A 76 -5.29 -2.66 15.96
C ALA A 76 -5.61 -4.17 15.97
N SER A 77 -6.89 -4.51 15.92
CA SER A 77 -7.31 -5.92 15.81
C SER A 77 -6.98 -6.48 14.42
N GLU A 78 -6.79 -7.80 14.32
CA GLU A 78 -6.46 -8.45 13.05
C GLU A 78 -7.60 -8.32 12.02
N ASP A 79 -8.85 -8.27 12.49
CA ASP A 79 -10.03 -8.07 11.64
C ASP A 79 -10.05 -6.68 10.97
N GLU A 80 -9.35 -5.68 11.52
CA GLU A 80 -9.22 -4.33 10.95
C GLU A 80 -8.14 -4.25 9.85
N ILE A 81 -7.44 -5.36 9.60
CA ILE A 81 -6.35 -5.47 8.63
C ILE A 81 -6.47 -6.83 7.90
N PRO A 82 -7.49 -7.07 7.06
CA PRO A 82 -7.58 -8.28 6.24
C PRO A 82 -6.37 -8.47 5.32
N ASP A 83 -5.97 -9.72 5.07
CA ASP A 83 -4.83 -10.06 4.18
C ASP A 83 -5.13 -9.89 2.69
N VAL A 84 -6.41 -9.75 2.33
CA VAL A 84 -6.84 -9.67 0.93
C VAL A 84 -7.53 -8.33 0.71
N SER A 85 -7.06 -7.58 -0.29
CA SER A 85 -7.74 -6.36 -0.75
C SER A 85 -9.16 -6.68 -1.23
N VAL A 86 -10.11 -5.82 -0.88
CA VAL A 86 -11.49 -5.88 -1.38
C VAL A 86 -11.60 -4.94 -2.58
N PRO A 87 -12.11 -5.39 -3.74
CA PRO A 87 -12.24 -4.53 -4.90
C PRO A 87 -13.17 -3.33 -4.66
N ALA A 88 -12.78 -2.18 -5.20
CA ALA A 88 -13.61 -0.99 -5.32
C ALA A 88 -14.34 -0.94 -6.67
N ASP A 89 -15.53 -0.35 -6.68
CA ASP A 89 -16.27 -0.02 -7.91
C ASP A 89 -16.54 1.49 -7.98
N PRO A 90 -15.95 2.23 -8.94
CA PRO A 90 -15.07 1.73 -10.00
C PRO A 90 -13.66 1.40 -9.49
N ALA A 91 -12.99 0.48 -10.18
CA ALA A 91 -11.60 0.08 -9.88
C ALA A 91 -10.59 1.23 -9.97
N SER A 92 -10.96 2.38 -10.55
CA SER A 92 -10.15 3.61 -10.56
C SER A 92 -10.09 4.33 -9.21
N CYS A 93 -10.69 3.77 -8.16
CA CYS A 93 -10.66 4.27 -6.79
C CYS A 93 -10.02 3.24 -5.83
N GLN A 94 -9.32 2.23 -6.37
CA GLN A 94 -8.83 1.10 -5.57
C GLN A 94 -7.76 1.54 -4.58
N ALA A 95 -6.81 2.39 -4.98
CA ALA A 95 -5.70 2.77 -4.12
C ALA A 95 -6.18 3.53 -2.87
N ILE A 96 -7.20 4.39 -2.99
CA ILE A 96 -7.80 5.04 -1.81
C ILE A 96 -8.71 4.09 -1.01
N ALA A 97 -9.38 3.13 -1.66
CA ALA A 97 -10.25 2.18 -1.00
C ALA A 97 -9.46 1.20 -0.10
N ASP A 98 -8.32 0.72 -0.58
CA ASP A 98 -7.42 -0.19 0.15
C ASP A 98 -6.96 0.40 1.50
N LEU A 99 -6.78 1.72 1.57
CA LEU A 99 -6.36 2.41 2.79
C LEU A 99 -7.35 2.26 3.94
N PHE A 100 -8.62 1.95 3.66
CA PHE A 100 -9.64 1.72 4.67
C PHE A 100 -9.20 0.66 5.69
N PHE A 101 -8.52 -0.39 5.21
CA PHE A 101 -8.00 -1.50 5.98
C PHE A 101 -6.48 -1.46 6.19
N VAL A 102 -5.84 -0.31 5.95
CA VAL A 102 -4.37 -0.22 5.95
C VAL A 102 -3.77 -1.24 4.95
N GLY A 103 -4.41 -1.36 3.79
CA GLY A 103 -3.94 -2.15 2.66
C GLY A 103 -3.44 -1.25 1.54
N THR A 104 -2.80 -1.88 0.56
CA THR A 104 -2.27 -1.26 -0.68
C THR A 104 -2.07 -2.36 -1.72
N GLU A 105 -2.09 -2.01 -3.01
CA GLU A 105 -1.66 -2.91 -4.09
C GLU A 105 -0.40 -2.35 -4.80
N PRO A 106 0.71 -3.10 -4.90
CA PRO A 106 0.93 -4.43 -4.31
C PRO A 106 0.98 -4.40 -2.78
N ASP A 107 0.68 -5.56 -2.18
CA ASP A 107 0.73 -5.76 -0.73
C ASP A 107 2.08 -5.35 -0.11
N ALA A 108 2.01 -4.88 1.12
CA ALA A 108 3.19 -4.60 1.94
C ALA A 108 3.92 -5.90 2.33
N GLU A 109 5.25 -5.88 2.30
CA GLU A 109 6.06 -7.01 2.78
C GLU A 109 5.91 -7.23 4.28
N ALA A 110 5.63 -6.15 5.02
CA ALA A 110 5.26 -6.17 6.42
C ALA A 110 4.35 -5.00 6.72
N ARG A 111 3.40 -5.19 7.65
CA ARG A 111 2.50 -4.14 8.11
C ARG A 111 2.26 -4.22 9.62
N VAL A 112 2.06 -3.07 10.24
CA VAL A 112 1.66 -2.93 11.65
C VAL A 112 0.68 -1.79 11.76
N ALA A 113 -0.45 -1.99 12.45
CA ALA A 113 -1.38 -0.91 12.75
C ALA A 113 -1.65 -0.73 14.25
N ARG A 114 -2.01 0.50 14.61
CA ARG A 114 -2.36 0.95 15.95
C ARG A 114 -3.71 1.63 15.93
N SER A 115 -4.53 1.32 16.93
CA SER A 115 -5.66 2.18 17.30
C SER A 115 -5.16 3.25 18.25
N VAL A 116 -5.50 4.50 17.96
CA VAL A 116 -5.12 5.68 18.74
C VAL A 116 -6.41 6.36 19.19
N ILE A 117 -6.63 6.42 20.50
CA ILE A 117 -7.89 6.88 21.08
C ILE A 117 -7.59 8.08 21.97
N SER A 118 -8.17 9.24 21.68
CA SER A 118 -8.04 10.40 22.54
C SER A 118 -8.66 10.12 23.91
N THR A 119 -8.00 10.54 24.98
CA THR A 119 -8.55 10.49 26.34
C THR A 119 -9.37 11.72 26.71
N GLU A 120 -9.40 12.73 25.82
CA GLU A 120 -10.03 14.03 26.07
C GLU A 120 -11.16 14.33 25.08
N GLN A 121 -11.02 13.92 23.82
CA GLN A 121 -12.05 14.14 22.80
C GLN A 121 -13.22 13.16 22.97
N THR A 122 -14.44 13.67 22.83
CA THR A 122 -15.70 12.92 22.98
C THR A 122 -16.60 13.05 21.74
N ASP A 123 -16.03 13.44 20.61
CA ASP A 123 -16.71 13.70 19.34
C ASP A 123 -16.89 12.44 18.48
N ALA A 124 -16.61 11.27 19.07
CA ALA A 124 -16.62 9.96 18.42
C ALA A 124 -15.63 9.83 17.24
N THR A 125 -14.51 10.55 17.30
CA THR A 125 -13.40 10.36 16.37
C THR A 125 -12.52 9.19 16.81
N LEU A 126 -12.35 8.21 15.92
CA LEU A 126 -11.46 7.06 16.05
C LEU A 126 -10.26 7.27 15.13
N LEU A 127 -9.05 7.07 15.65
CA LEU A 127 -7.83 7.18 14.86
C LEU A 127 -7.18 5.81 14.69
N LYS A 128 -6.70 5.54 13.47
CA LYS A 128 -5.88 4.39 13.14
C LYS A 128 -4.60 4.86 12.47
N VAL A 129 -3.49 4.24 12.84
CA VAL A 129 -2.17 4.52 12.27
C VAL A 129 -1.56 3.21 11.80
N GLY A 130 -1.28 3.12 10.50
CA GLY A 130 -0.69 1.97 9.86
C GLY A 130 0.68 2.26 9.29
N LEU A 131 1.63 1.36 9.48
CA LEU A 131 2.95 1.39 8.82
C LEU A 131 3.02 0.20 7.87
N LEU A 132 3.34 0.47 6.61
CA LEU A 132 3.40 -0.51 5.53
C LEU A 132 4.77 -0.43 4.86
N ALA A 133 5.56 -1.51 4.99
CA ALA A 133 6.86 -1.60 4.36
C ALA A 133 6.75 -2.18 2.94
N HIS A 134 7.31 -1.47 1.97
CA HIS A 134 7.40 -1.89 0.59
C HIS A 134 8.82 -1.73 0.08
N GLU A 135 9.11 -2.31 -1.08
CA GLU A 135 10.17 -1.82 -1.96
C GLU A 135 9.94 -0.34 -2.27
N GLU A 136 11.00 0.47 -2.30
CA GLU A 136 10.88 1.94 -2.41
C GLU A 136 10.15 2.37 -3.69
N ALA A 137 10.36 1.66 -4.80
CA ALA A 137 9.66 1.92 -6.05
C ALA A 137 8.14 1.72 -5.92
N ASN A 138 7.70 0.69 -5.18
CA ASN A 138 6.28 0.44 -4.93
C ASN A 138 5.70 1.51 -4.00
N ALA A 139 6.40 1.89 -2.93
CA ALA A 139 5.94 2.97 -2.05
C ALA A 139 5.72 4.30 -2.81
N LYS A 140 6.63 4.65 -3.72
CA LYS A 140 6.48 5.85 -4.59
C LYS A 140 5.28 5.72 -5.52
N LYS A 141 5.13 4.56 -6.17
CA LYS A 141 4.03 4.29 -7.11
C LYS A 141 2.68 4.39 -6.39
N ILE A 142 2.51 3.67 -5.28
CA ILE A 142 1.28 3.63 -4.49
C ILE A 142 0.90 5.04 -4.02
N LEU A 143 1.83 5.83 -3.48
CA LEU A 143 1.51 7.18 -3.03
C LEU A 143 1.10 8.10 -4.20
N ALA A 144 1.70 7.92 -5.38
CA ALA A 144 1.30 8.65 -6.58
C ALA A 144 -0.11 8.28 -7.05
N GLU A 145 -0.47 7.00 -7.00
CA GLU A 145 -1.83 6.52 -7.31
C GLU A 145 -2.85 7.06 -6.30
N VAL A 146 -2.55 7.01 -5.00
CA VAL A 146 -3.39 7.61 -3.95
C VAL A 146 -3.58 9.11 -4.18
N ARG A 147 -2.51 9.84 -4.59
CA ARG A 147 -2.61 11.27 -4.95
C ARG A 147 -3.55 11.48 -6.12
N GLU A 148 -3.36 10.74 -7.20
CA GLU A 148 -4.18 10.84 -8.41
C GLU A 148 -5.65 10.55 -8.12
N GLU A 149 -5.91 9.47 -7.37
CA GLU A 149 -7.26 9.06 -7.00
C GLU A 149 -7.91 10.04 -6.02
N SER A 150 -7.16 10.67 -5.12
CA SER A 150 -7.69 11.72 -4.24
C SER A 150 -8.23 12.94 -5.01
N GLU A 151 -7.75 13.17 -6.23
CA GLU A 151 -8.20 14.26 -7.10
C GLU A 151 -9.32 13.83 -8.06
N LYS A 152 -9.29 12.57 -8.52
CA LYS A 152 -10.13 12.09 -9.63
C LYS A 152 -11.25 11.14 -9.21
N CYS A 153 -11.08 10.39 -8.12
CA CYS A 153 -12.15 9.59 -7.57
C CYS A 153 -13.16 10.51 -6.88
N HIS A 154 -14.44 10.41 -7.21
CA HIS A 154 -15.48 11.23 -6.57
C HIS A 154 -16.45 10.41 -5.73
N ALA A 155 -16.67 9.16 -6.10
CA ALA A 155 -17.47 8.18 -5.38
C ALA A 155 -17.05 6.77 -5.79
N TYR A 156 -17.19 5.83 -4.86
CA TYR A 156 -16.93 4.41 -5.08
C TYR A 156 -17.72 3.55 -4.08
N GLU A 157 -17.94 2.30 -4.45
CA GLU A 157 -18.41 1.24 -3.56
C GLU A 157 -17.21 0.41 -3.09
N HIS A 158 -17.20 0.03 -1.83
CA HIS A 158 -16.17 -0.83 -1.23
C HIS A 158 -16.75 -1.50 0.01
N THR A 159 -16.44 -2.77 0.25
CA THR A 159 -16.98 -3.54 1.41
C THR A 159 -18.51 -3.49 1.51
N ASP A 160 -19.20 -3.51 0.37
CA ASP A 160 -20.67 -3.37 0.27
C ASP A 160 -21.24 -2.01 0.72
N TYR A 161 -20.39 -0.99 0.93
CA TYR A 161 -20.76 0.35 1.39
C TYR A 161 -20.39 1.44 0.38
N GLN A 162 -21.06 2.60 0.49
CA GLN A 162 -20.87 3.71 -0.43
C GLN A 162 -19.98 4.80 0.17
N TYR A 163 -19.01 5.24 -0.61
CA TYR A 163 -18.11 6.33 -0.28
C TYR A 163 -18.18 7.41 -1.36
N LYS A 164 -18.12 8.68 -0.95
CA LYS A 164 -18.28 9.82 -1.84
C LYS A 164 -17.60 11.07 -1.30
N ASP A 165 -17.67 12.14 -2.09
CA ASP A 165 -17.17 13.46 -1.72
C ASP A 165 -15.67 13.43 -1.35
N VAL A 166 -14.88 12.63 -2.09
CA VAL A 166 -13.43 12.59 -1.92
C VAL A 166 -12.85 13.97 -2.27
N LYS A 167 -12.04 14.52 -1.37
CA LYS A 167 -11.48 15.86 -1.50
C LYS A 167 -10.02 15.89 -1.03
N PRO A 168 -9.08 16.38 -1.85
CA PRO A 168 -7.72 16.63 -1.40
C PRO A 168 -7.68 17.60 -0.20
N GLY A 169 -6.76 17.36 0.72
CA GLY A 169 -6.53 18.16 1.92
C GLY A 169 -5.10 18.70 2.00
N GLU A 170 -4.82 19.44 3.07
CA GLU A 170 -3.47 19.94 3.33
C GLU A 170 -2.55 18.80 3.79
N THR A 171 -1.34 18.77 3.23
CA THR A 171 -0.36 17.72 3.53
C THR A 171 0.64 18.18 4.58
N PRO A 172 1.04 17.32 5.54
CA PRO A 172 2.11 17.66 6.47
C PRO A 172 3.44 17.83 5.73
N LYS A 173 4.33 18.67 6.30
CA LYS A 173 5.72 18.81 5.83
C LYS A 173 6.63 17.82 6.55
N LEU A 174 6.28 16.54 6.46
CA LEU A 174 6.96 15.41 7.11
C LEU A 174 7.18 14.29 6.10
N GLY A 175 8.21 13.47 6.33
CA GLY A 175 8.63 12.44 5.38
C GLY A 175 9.15 13.01 4.05
N ASP A 176 9.28 12.13 3.07
CA ASP A 176 9.74 12.48 1.72
C ASP A 176 8.61 13.07 0.87
N GLU A 177 7.41 12.50 1.01
CA GLU A 177 6.22 12.84 0.25
C GLU A 177 4.97 12.58 1.10
N ALA A 178 3.92 13.39 0.93
CA ALA A 178 2.66 13.20 1.61
C ALA A 178 1.45 13.49 0.71
N VAL A 179 0.34 12.83 1.00
CA VAL A 179 -1.00 13.04 0.42
C VAL A 179 -2.00 13.08 1.57
N ALA A 180 -2.98 13.98 1.51
CA ALA A 180 -4.06 14.03 2.46
C ALA A 180 -5.38 14.22 1.72
N PHE A 181 -6.44 13.61 2.21
CA PHE A 181 -7.77 13.75 1.64
C PHE A 181 -8.86 13.38 2.65
N THR A 182 -10.07 13.89 2.43
CA THR A 182 -11.27 13.50 3.19
C THR A 182 -12.27 12.83 2.27
N LEU A 183 -13.17 12.03 2.84
CA LEU A 183 -14.32 11.46 2.15
C LEU A 183 -15.47 11.19 3.12
N ARG A 184 -16.66 10.92 2.59
CA ARG A 184 -17.83 10.53 3.37
C ARG A 184 -18.22 9.10 3.08
N GLY A 185 -18.50 8.34 4.12
CA GLY A 185 -19.06 6.99 4.02
C GLY A 185 -20.54 6.96 4.40
N ASP A 186 -21.26 6.03 3.80
CA ASP A 186 -22.58 5.57 4.20
C ASP A 186 -22.49 4.07 4.48
N ILE A 187 -22.47 3.72 5.77
CA ILE A 187 -22.32 2.34 6.23
C ILE A 187 -23.58 1.99 7.00
N ASP A 188 -24.39 1.10 6.44
CA ASP A 188 -25.67 0.68 7.01
C ASP A 188 -26.63 1.84 7.36
N GLY A 189 -26.54 2.96 6.62
CA GLY A 189 -27.35 4.17 6.82
C GLY A 189 -26.69 5.22 7.72
N ASP A 190 -25.61 4.85 8.43
CA ASP A 190 -24.84 5.78 9.27
C ASP A 190 -23.87 6.58 8.42
N LYS A 191 -23.98 7.91 8.52
CA LYS A 191 -23.11 8.84 7.79
C LYS A 191 -21.85 9.07 8.59
N MET A 192 -20.72 8.76 7.97
CA MET A 192 -19.40 8.91 8.57
C MET A 192 -18.53 9.84 7.74
N THR A 193 -17.62 10.55 8.40
CA THR A 193 -16.56 11.30 7.73
C THR A 193 -15.24 10.62 7.99
N PHE A 194 -14.44 10.46 6.94
CA PHE A 194 -13.08 9.95 7.01
C PHE A 194 -12.11 11.02 6.58
N GLY A 195 -10.97 11.10 7.26
CA GLY A 195 -9.80 11.82 6.79
C GLY A 195 -8.60 10.91 6.78
N TYR A 196 -7.79 11.08 5.75
CA TYR A 196 -6.57 10.33 5.54
C TYR A 196 -5.40 11.29 5.42
N THR A 197 -4.29 10.92 6.00
CA THR A 197 -2.97 11.48 5.71
C THR A 197 -2.05 10.30 5.47
N VAL A 198 -1.42 10.24 4.30
CA VAL A 198 -0.47 9.19 3.94
C VAL A 198 0.89 9.84 3.72
N VAL A 199 1.88 9.39 4.47
CA VAL A 199 3.25 9.92 4.41
C VAL A 199 4.21 8.81 4.00
N ARG A 200 5.03 9.05 2.99
CA ARG A 200 6.14 8.16 2.61
C ARG A 200 7.42 8.61 3.27
N SER A 201 8.15 7.69 3.90
CA SER A 201 9.52 7.89 4.37
C SER A 201 10.37 6.71 3.90
N GLY A 202 11.27 6.96 2.94
CA GLY A 202 11.98 5.94 2.21
C GLY A 202 11.02 4.94 1.58
N SER A 203 11.13 3.68 2.03
CA SER A 203 10.36 2.54 1.52
C SER A 203 9.09 2.24 2.33
N THR A 204 8.79 3.03 3.37
CA THR A 204 7.61 2.81 4.23
C THR A 204 6.54 3.86 3.97
N LEU A 205 5.29 3.41 3.82
CA LEU A 205 4.11 4.26 3.86
C LEU A 205 3.52 4.26 5.26
N VAL A 206 3.16 5.44 5.77
CA VAL A 206 2.45 5.61 7.02
C VAL A 206 1.06 6.17 6.71
N VAL A 207 0.04 5.37 6.97
CA VAL A 207 -1.37 5.70 6.73
C VAL A 207 -1.98 6.12 8.06
N PHE A 208 -2.33 7.39 8.18
CA PHE A 208 -3.13 7.92 9.27
C PHE A 208 -4.57 8.04 8.78
N GLN A 209 -5.49 7.43 9.52
CA GLN A 209 -6.92 7.51 9.25
C GLN A 209 -7.62 8.07 10.49
N ALA A 210 -8.47 9.07 10.29
CA ALA A 210 -9.44 9.52 11.26
C ALA A 210 -10.85 9.17 10.75
N LEU A 211 -11.66 8.57 11.61
CA LEU A 211 -13.06 8.26 11.35
C LEU A 211 -13.92 8.97 12.38
N ASN A 212 -14.80 9.87 11.96
CA ASN A 212 -15.81 10.45 12.83
C ASN A 212 -17.15 9.72 12.61
N ALA A 213 -17.60 9.00 13.65
CA ALA A 213 -18.80 8.16 13.59
C ALA A 213 -20.12 8.95 13.61
N LEU A 214 -20.11 10.24 13.95
CA LEU A 214 -21.31 11.07 14.05
C LEU A 214 -21.64 11.84 12.76
N GLY A 215 -20.76 11.82 11.76
CA GLY A 215 -21.00 12.45 10.46
C GLY A 215 -21.28 13.95 10.56
N GLY A 216 -20.24 14.76 10.74
CA GLY A 216 -20.40 16.22 10.86
C GLY A 216 -19.12 16.99 10.58
N ALA A 217 -18.20 17.01 11.55
CA ALA A 217 -16.90 17.63 11.38
C ALA A 217 -16.02 16.84 10.39
N GLU A 218 -15.07 17.52 9.76
CA GLU A 218 -13.99 16.83 9.06
C GLU A 218 -13.21 16.00 10.08
N ALA A 219 -13.07 14.71 9.79
CA ALA A 219 -12.28 13.83 10.64
C ALA A 219 -10.81 14.11 10.34
N GLU A 220 -10.18 14.95 11.15
CA GLU A 220 -8.77 15.30 10.98
C GLU A 220 -7.88 14.42 11.86
N VAL A 221 -6.71 14.05 11.34
CA VAL A 221 -5.68 13.39 12.15
C VAL A 221 -4.89 14.47 12.87
N PRO A 222 -4.80 14.45 14.21
CA PRO A 222 -4.05 15.46 14.95
C PRO A 222 -2.56 15.49 14.59
N ASP A 223 -2.02 16.68 14.36
CA ASP A 223 -0.62 16.91 13.96
C ASP A 223 0.39 16.29 14.91
N GLU A 224 0.11 16.29 16.22
CA GLU A 224 1.00 15.70 17.21
C GLU A 224 1.11 14.17 17.07
N VAL A 225 0.04 13.51 16.61
CA VAL A 225 0.03 12.06 16.33
C VAL A 225 0.84 11.78 15.07
N VAL A 226 0.63 12.57 14.01
CA VAL A 226 1.40 12.47 12.76
C VAL A 226 2.88 12.65 13.03
N LYS A 227 3.24 13.74 13.71
CA LYS A 227 4.62 14.06 14.04
C LYS A 227 5.28 12.98 14.90
N ALA A 228 4.62 12.54 15.96
CA ALA A 228 5.20 11.55 16.86
C ALA A 228 5.46 10.21 16.17
N GLN A 229 4.56 9.77 15.28
CA GLN A 229 4.75 8.56 14.51
C GLN A 229 5.90 8.69 13.51
N MET A 230 5.97 9.80 12.76
CA MET A 230 7.03 10.02 11.78
C MET A 230 8.41 10.12 12.45
N ASP A 231 8.53 10.88 13.56
CA ASP A 231 9.76 11.00 14.34
C ASP A 231 10.25 9.63 14.88
N LYS A 232 9.34 8.66 15.08
CA LYS A 232 9.68 7.31 15.58
C LYS A 232 10.12 6.38 14.45
N LEU A 233 9.48 6.48 13.29
CA LEU A 233 9.86 5.75 12.08
C LEU A 233 11.24 6.16 11.58
N GLU A 234 11.50 7.45 11.47
CA GLU A 234 12.78 7.99 10.96
C GLU A 234 13.98 7.63 11.84
N LYS A 235 13.76 7.28 13.11
CA LYS A 235 14.79 6.72 14.01
C LYS A 235 15.13 5.26 13.75
N GLN A 236 14.38 4.56 12.90
CA GLN A 236 14.67 3.18 12.48
C GLN A 236 15.40 3.10 11.12
N ALA A 237 15.44 4.21 10.37
CA ALA A 237 16.10 4.32 9.08
C ALA A 237 17.61 4.56 9.20
#